data_AF-A0A397V799-F1
#
_entry.id   AF-A0A397V799-F1
#
_cell.length_a   1.000
_cell.length_b   1.000
_cell.length_c   1.000
_cell.angle_alpha   90.00
_cell.angle_beta   90.00
_cell.angle_gamma   90.00
#
_symmetry.space_group_name_H-M   'P 1'
#
loop_
_entity.id
_entity.type
_entity.pdbx_description
1 polymer ?
#
loop_
_entity_poly.entity_id
_entity_poly.type
_entity_poly.pdbx_seq_one_letter_code
_entity_poly.pdbx_strand_id
1 'polypeptide(L)' 'MEIKNFERLSNNYIGLLEKGNDFNVIINVGDYTDTREFKAHSVILKCRSSYFQDKLENIIEDTDSIIKLDLESQMAALAS' A
#
# COMPACT_ATOMS: atom_id res chain seq x y z
N MET A 1 27.46 -3.63 16.23
CA MET A 1 27.57 -2.79 15.01
C MET A 1 26.37 -3.00 14.08
N GLU A 2 25.83 -4.22 14.00
CA GLU A 2 24.61 -4.54 13.22
C GLU A 2 23.33 -3.84 13.70
N ILE A 3 23.10 -3.70 15.02
CA ILE A 3 21.88 -3.09 15.58
C ILE A 3 21.69 -1.64 15.07
N LYS A 4 22.75 -0.83 15.04
CA LYS A 4 22.70 0.56 14.54
C LYS A 4 22.35 0.64 13.05
N ASN A 5 22.73 -0.37 12.27
CA ASN A 5 22.40 -0.43 10.85
C ASN A 5 20.92 -0.78 10.65
N PHE A 6 20.38 -1.72 11.43
CA PHE A 6 18.95 -2.06 11.38
C PHE A 6 18.07 -0.90 11.84
N GLU A 7 18.45 -0.18 12.89
CA GLU A 7 17.71 1.01 13.35
C GLU A 7 17.66 2.09 12.27
N ARG A 8 18.80 2.41 11.65
CA ARG A 8 18.87 3.39 10.56
C ARG A 8 18.05 2.94 9.35
N LEU A 9 18.11 1.66 8.98
CA LEU A 9 17.33 1.11 7.88
C LEU A 9 15.83 1.18 8.17
N SER A 10 15.41 0.82 9.38
CA SER A 10 14.01 0.89 9.82
C SER A 10 13.48 2.32 9.77
N ASN A 11 14.24 3.29 10.28
CA ASN A 11 13.87 4.70 10.24
C ASN A 11 13.75 5.25 8.80
N ASN A 12 14.61 4.78 7.87
CA ASN A 12 14.48 5.16 6.47
C ASN A 12 13.16 4.66 5.85
N TYR A 13 12.76 3.41 6.14
CA TYR A 13 11.49 2.87 5.65
C TYR A 13 10.26 3.54 6.29
N ILE A 14 10.34 3.90 7.56
CA ILE A 14 9.30 4.73 8.22
C ILE A 14 9.19 6.07 7.50
N GLY A 15 10.32 6.71 7.21
CA GLY A 15 10.35 7.98 6.47
C GLY A 15 9.75 7.88 5.06
N LEU A 16 9.93 6.76 4.35
CA LEU A 16 9.29 6.52 3.06
C LEU A 16 7.76 6.41 3.23
N LEU A 17 7.31 5.62 4.20
CA LEU A 17 5.89 5.42 4.50
C LEU A 17 5.18 6.74 4.84
N GLU A 18 5.79 7.58 5.68
CA GLU A 18 5.17 8.83 6.17
C GLU A 18 5.19 9.95 5.14
N LYS A 19 6.26 10.05 4.32
CA LYS A 19 6.40 11.15 3.35
C LYS A 19 5.65 10.89 2.05
N GLY A 20 5.38 9.63 1.71
CA GLY A 20 4.69 9.26 0.47
C GLY A 20 5.50 9.49 -0.81
N ASN A 21 6.81 9.78 -0.70
CA ASN A 21 7.71 9.83 -1.86
C ASN A 21 7.85 8.43 -2.47
N ASP A 22 8.06 8.36 -3.79
CA ASP A 22 8.28 7.10 -4.52
C ASP A 22 7.17 6.05 -4.31
N PHE A 23 5.94 6.51 -4.05
CA PHE A 23 4.79 5.61 -3.97
C PHE A 23 4.56 4.95 -5.33
N ASN A 24 4.22 3.66 -5.30
CA ASN A 24 3.85 2.89 -6.49
C ASN A 24 2.47 2.24 -6.34
N VAL A 25 1.78 2.49 -5.23
CA VAL A 25 0.41 2.05 -4.97
C VAL A 25 -0.45 3.24 -4.56
N ILE A 26 -1.62 3.37 -5.18
CA ILE A 26 -2.74 4.18 -4.73
C ILE A 26 -3.82 3.23 -4.23
N ILE A 27 -4.29 3.43 -2.99
CA ILE A 27 -5.39 2.70 -2.38
C ILE A 27 -6.58 3.63 -2.27
N ASN A 28 -7.67 3.29 -2.94
CA ASN A 28 -8.96 3.96 -2.78
C ASN A 28 -9.80 3.18 -1.79
N VAL A 29 -10.32 3.85 -0.76
CA VAL A 29 -11.18 3.25 0.25
C VAL A 29 -12.48 4.03 0.33
N GLY A 30 -13.60 3.33 0.25
CA GLY A 30 -14.92 3.95 0.35
C GLY A 30 -15.90 3.41 -0.66
N ASP A 31 -16.99 4.13 -0.84
CA ASP A 31 -17.96 3.90 -1.92
C ASP A 31 -17.78 4.94 -3.03
N TYR A 32 -18.62 4.84 -4.07
CA TYR A 32 -18.58 5.74 -5.22
C TYR A 32 -18.79 7.23 -4.87
N THR A 33 -19.40 7.53 -3.72
CA THR A 33 -19.77 8.90 -3.32
C THR A 33 -18.81 9.52 -2.30
N ASP A 34 -18.10 8.69 -1.52
CA ASP A 34 -17.09 9.12 -0.55
C ASP A 34 -15.86 8.20 -0.60
N THR A 35 -15.05 8.37 -1.65
CA THR A 35 -13.77 7.68 -1.81
C THR A 35 -12.63 8.50 -1.21
N ARG A 36 -11.80 7.87 -0.38
CA ARG A 36 -10.53 8.42 0.11
C ARG A 36 -9.34 7.74 -0.53
N GLU A 37 -8.40 8.53 -1.00
CA GLU A 37 -7.15 8.09 -1.63
C GLU A 37 -6.00 8.03 -0.62
N PHE A 38 -5.25 6.92 -0.64
CA PHE A 38 -4.03 6.73 0.15
C PHE A 38 -2.87 6.30 -0.74
N LYS A 39 -1.73 6.98 -0.61
CA LYS A 39 -0.50 6.61 -1.31
C LYS A 39 0.33 5.68 -0.45
N ALA A 40 0.85 4.61 -1.05
CA ALA A 40 1.58 3.56 -0.34
C ALA A 40 2.64 2.89 -1.23
N HIS A 41 3.44 2.03 -0.61
CA HIS A 41 4.52 1.28 -1.25
C HIS A 41 4.21 -0.21 -1.24
N SER A 42 4.23 -0.84 -2.42
CA SER A 42 3.91 -2.27 -2.57
C SER A 42 4.81 -3.15 -1.70
N VAL A 43 6.10 -2.84 -1.61
CA VAL A 43 7.05 -3.60 -0.79
C VAL A 43 6.71 -3.56 0.71
N ILE A 44 6.25 -2.41 1.22
CA ILE A 44 5.87 -2.27 2.63
C ILE A 44 4.57 -3.03 2.89
N LEU A 45 3.58 -2.89 2.01
CA LEU A 45 2.30 -3.58 2.12
C LEU A 45 2.46 -5.11 2.12
N LYS A 46 3.24 -5.65 1.18
CA LYS A 46 3.54 -7.10 1.08
C LYS A 46 4.25 -7.62 2.34
N CYS A 47 5.21 -6.88 2.89
CA CYS A 47 5.89 -7.27 4.13
C CYS A 47 5.01 -7.21 5.39
N ARG A 48 3.96 -6.38 5.39
CA ARG A 48 3.16 -6.09 6.59
C ARG A 48 1.80 -6.80 6.63
N SER A 49 1.36 -7.39 5.53
CA SER A 49 0.03 -8.00 5.42
C SER A 49 0.01 -9.11 4.38
N SER A 50 -0.37 -10.33 4.79
CA SER A 50 -0.58 -11.44 3.86
C SER A 50 -1.67 -11.12 2.84
N TYR A 51 -2.72 -10.37 3.22
CA TYR A 51 -3.74 -9.92 2.28
C TYR A 51 -3.14 -9.11 1.13
N PHE A 52 -2.28 -8.14 1.44
CA PHE A 52 -1.63 -7.33 0.40
C PHE A 52 -0.52 -8.10 -0.32
N GLN A 53 0.12 -9.05 0.35
CA GLN A 53 1.05 -9.98 -0.30
C GLN A 53 0.34 -10.71 -1.44
N ASP A 54 -0.77 -11.39 -1.15
CA ASP A 54 -1.54 -12.16 -2.14
C ASP A 54 -2.16 -11.25 -3.20
N LYS A 55 -2.72 -10.10 -2.78
CA LYS A 55 -3.39 -9.15 -3.71
C LYS A 55 -2.42 -8.50 -4.69
N LEU A 56 -1.15 -8.31 -4.30
CA LEU A 56 -0.11 -7.69 -5.14
C LEU A 56 0.78 -8.71 -5.86
N GLU A 57 0.60 -10.01 -5.66
CA GLU A 57 1.48 -11.06 -6.19
C GLU A 57 1.40 -11.18 -7.73
N ASN A 58 0.21 -10.97 -8.29
CA ASN A 58 -0.07 -11.19 -9.72
C ASN A 58 -0.25 -9.90 -10.54
N ILE A 59 0.01 -8.74 -9.95
CA ILE A 59 -0.05 -7.48 -10.68
C ILE A 59 1.22 -7.38 -11.53
N ILE A 60 1.10 -7.78 -12.80
CA ILE A 60 2.18 -7.71 -13.79
C ILE A 60 2.49 -6.22 -14.02
N GLU A 61 3.63 -5.77 -13.52
CA GLU A 61 4.09 -4.39 -13.65
C GLU A 61 4.60 -4.15 -15.08
N ASP A 62 3.99 -3.20 -15.79
CA ASP A 62 4.80 -2.26 -16.55
C ASP A 62 5.48 -1.40 -15.47
N THR A 63 6.82 -1.43 -15.39
CA THR A 63 7.58 -0.96 -14.21
C THR A 63 7.37 0.52 -13.88
N ASP A 64 6.78 1.27 -14.81
CA ASP A 64 6.50 2.70 -14.69
C ASP A 64 5.04 3.01 -14.30
N SER A 65 4.18 2.00 -14.16
CA SER A 65 2.75 2.18 -13.86
C SER A 65 2.47 2.17 -12.35
N ILE A 66 1.70 3.17 -11.91
CA ILE A 66 1.15 3.21 -10.54
C ILE A 66 0.04 2.16 -10.40
N ILE A 67 0.15 1.28 -9.40
CA ILE A 67 -0.86 0.28 -9.06
C ILE A 67 -2.04 0.97 -8.37
N LYS A 68 -3.27 0.76 -8.84
CA LYS A 68 -4.49 1.24 -8.16
C LYS A 68 -5.20 0.06 -7.51
N LEU A 69 -5.47 0.17 -6.22
CA LEU A 69 -6.22 -0.80 -5.44
C LEU A 69 -7.50 -0.16 -4.93
N ASP A 70 -8.64 -0.63 -5.41
CA ASP A 70 -9.93 -0.26 -4.85
C ASP A 70 -10.28 -1.26 -3.73
N LEU A 71 -10.52 -0.72 -2.53
CA LEU A 71 -10.98 -1.45 -1.36
C LEU A 71 -12.40 -0.98 -1.06
N GLU A 72 -13.37 -1.78 -1.52
CA GLU A 72 -14.77 -1.51 -1.23
C GLU A 72 -15.02 -1.56 0.28
N SER A 73 -15.79 -0.59 0.76
CA SER A 73 -16.33 -0.62 2.12
C SER A 73 -17.27 -1.81 2.27
N GLN A 74 -17.13 -2.61 3.34
CA GLN A 74 -18.02 -3.73 3.64
C GLN A 74 -19.51 -3.34 3.78
N MET A 75 -19.83 -2.03 3.84
CA MET A 75 -21.21 -1.54 3.83
C MET A 75 -21.93 -1.72 2.49
N ALA A 76 -21.21 -1.86 1.37
CA ALA A 76 -21.83 -2.13 0.07
C ALA A 76 -22.44 -3.54 -0.01
N ALA A 77 -21.91 -4.51 0.75
CA ALA A 77 -22.37 -5.89 0.76
C ALA A 77 -23.69 -6.13 1.51
N LEU A 78 -24.21 -5.11 2.23
CA LEU A 78 -25.49 -5.20 2.96
C LEU A 78 -26.67 -4.55 2.21
N ALA A 79 -26.41 -3.96 1.03
CA ALA A 79 -27.42 -3.33 0.19
C ALA A 79 -27.89 -4.20 -0.99
N SER A 80 -27.46 -5.47 -1.06
CA SER A 80 -27.85 -6.47 -2.07
C SER A 80 -28.60 -7.64 -1.45
#